data_AF-A0AAV9Z496-F1
#
_entry.id   AF-A0AAV9Z496-F1
#
_cell.length_a   1.000
_cell.length_b   1.000
_cell.length_c   1.000
_cell.angle_alpha   90.00
_cell.angle_beta   90.00
_cell.angle_gamma   90.00
#
_symmetry.space_group_name_H-M   'P 1'
#
loop_
_entity.id
_entity.type
_entity.pdbx_description
1 polymer ?
#
loop_
_entity_poly.entity_id
_entity_poly.type
_entity_poly.pdbx_seq_one_letter_code
_entity_poly.pdbx_strand_id
1 'polypeptide(L)'
;MPESQALQIFAARVRKACLKAFLNCGILAEGVLHIFPRTWAEGTAAKAYSTFTPTPAVVNEYDAGKMKQGAPGRYLLETERKSGPIHVAVRGKCLAISAGHARSPFFYPFHILVCHFGLEGEILTVPRYIYDQVIARSVPGNNPNAAKAERLRSFLIPRKYVDPGAREDNSLYKINILAAVVMEEDAFIVCDFARITQIHVISNSRFWTEEDMSPGSEAWKNRLWTRYAGGPDWILEKDDALAVLDGWRQKVLRKGTETPIIDVLLQAGGPGGGIGQHLANDLLFGAAIHPDTPADVLCEDDELYDSFREYVPNFMSKFASKTNPFSFNLTSDTNFLRGYVQVYRKEEVRVPAALYDLYQSRGLLDPNHTIGTPYHGQWVPTDKKYKLLPVRFFEGGANNRYHVILAMPPSTWKVTYTTPCTFKDVTQAGYATTLGPASFREPMRNKLDPEAIANLCSGKGGRPKKVRTGERGRPRKPLTIATVKRIADIPRSAKRVKEDKENIDPVDQGEEELAPTRRYNTRSRMP
;
A
#
# COMPACT_ATOMS: atom_id res chain seq x y z
N MET A 1 0.54 -1.71 -5.16
CA MET A 1 1.89 -1.23 -4.80
C MET A 1 1.86 -0.88 -3.32
N PRO A 2 2.84 -1.25 -2.48
CA PRO A 2 2.90 -0.69 -1.14
C PRO A 2 3.00 0.83 -1.30
N GLU A 3 1.99 1.51 -0.79
CA GLU A 3 1.92 2.97 -0.82
C GLU A 3 3.09 3.55 -0.03
N SER A 4 3.41 4.82 -0.26
CA SER A 4 4.38 5.56 0.57
C SER A 4 4.12 5.27 2.06
N GLN A 5 2.84 5.22 2.48
CA GLN A 5 2.42 4.79 3.82
C GLN A 5 3.02 3.46 4.30
N ALA A 6 2.90 2.39 3.50
CA ALA A 6 3.36 1.06 3.89
C ALA A 6 4.89 1.04 4.05
N LEU A 7 5.60 1.78 3.21
CA LEU A 7 7.05 1.95 3.31
C LEU A 7 7.44 2.80 4.52
N GLN A 8 6.72 3.89 4.81
CA GLN A 8 6.93 4.72 6.00
C GLN A 8 6.68 3.93 7.29
N ILE A 9 5.62 3.11 7.33
CA ILE A 9 5.35 2.15 8.43
C ILE A 9 6.55 1.24 8.63
N PHE A 10 7.05 0.67 7.55
CA PHE A 10 8.17 -0.24 7.60
C PHE A 10 9.44 0.46 8.08
N ALA A 11 9.76 1.64 7.54
CA ALA A 11 10.90 2.44 7.98
C ALA A 11 10.81 2.78 9.48
N ALA A 12 9.63 3.15 9.97
CA ALA A 12 9.39 3.37 11.40
C ALA A 12 9.60 2.10 12.24
N ARG A 13 9.24 0.92 11.73
CA ARG A 13 9.49 -0.36 12.41
C ARG A 13 10.96 -0.73 12.45
N VAL A 14 11.68 -0.54 11.34
CA VAL A 14 13.14 -0.71 11.30
C VAL A 14 13.79 0.21 12.31
N ARG A 15 13.47 1.51 12.29
CA ARG A 15 13.97 2.48 13.28
C ARG A 15 13.65 2.08 14.72
N LYS A 16 12.43 1.60 14.98
CA LYS A 16 12.04 1.11 16.31
C LYS A 16 12.82 -0.13 16.73
N ALA A 17 13.04 -1.08 15.83
CA ALA A 17 13.88 -2.25 16.09
C ALA A 17 15.33 -1.83 16.35
N CYS A 18 15.84 -0.86 15.57
CA CYS A 18 17.16 -0.30 15.79
C CYS A 18 17.30 0.36 17.17
N LEU A 19 16.30 1.15 17.56
CA LEU A 19 16.24 1.78 18.87
C LEU A 19 16.15 0.75 20.01
N LYS A 20 15.35 -0.32 19.84
CA LYS A 20 15.26 -1.41 20.83
C LYS A 20 16.62 -2.07 21.05
N ALA A 21 17.35 -2.39 19.97
CA ALA A 21 18.69 -2.97 20.08
C ALA A 21 19.66 -2.01 20.79
N PHE A 22 19.60 -0.72 20.47
CA PHE A 22 20.40 0.30 21.16
C PHE A 22 20.09 0.38 22.65
N LEU A 23 18.81 0.39 23.03
CA LEU A 23 18.41 0.42 24.44
C LEU A 23 18.81 -0.84 25.21
N ASN A 24 18.85 -2.00 24.56
CA ASN A 24 19.19 -3.27 25.19
C ASN A 24 20.70 -3.48 25.33
N CYS A 25 21.47 -3.08 24.32
CA CYS A 25 22.88 -3.47 24.19
C CYS A 25 23.86 -2.27 24.19
N GLY A 26 23.36 -1.03 24.18
CA GLY A 26 24.18 0.19 24.11
C GLY A 26 24.88 0.42 22.76
N ILE A 27 24.55 -0.37 21.74
CA ILE A 27 25.17 -0.34 20.41
C ILE A 27 24.13 -0.09 19.33
N LEU A 28 24.51 0.62 18.26
CA LEU A 28 23.65 0.80 17.09
C LEU A 28 23.26 -0.57 16.53
N ALA A 29 22.02 -0.71 16.07
CA ALA A 29 21.62 -1.96 15.45
C ALA A 29 22.41 -2.23 14.18
N GLU A 30 23.01 -3.41 14.17
CA GLU A 30 23.74 -3.90 13.03
C GLU A 30 23.03 -5.10 12.42
N GLY A 31 23.24 -5.30 11.12
CA GLY A 31 22.83 -6.51 10.46
C GLY A 31 23.60 -6.73 9.17
N VAL A 32 23.25 -7.84 8.53
CA VAL A 32 23.89 -8.35 7.34
C VAL A 32 22.89 -8.39 6.19
N LEU A 33 23.31 -7.89 5.04
CA LEU A 33 22.53 -7.97 3.82
C LEU A 33 22.63 -9.36 3.17
N HIS A 34 21.48 -9.99 2.94
CA HIS A 34 21.31 -11.24 2.21
C HIS A 34 20.58 -10.94 0.89
N ILE A 35 21.07 -11.50 -0.22
CA ILE A 35 20.44 -11.38 -1.54
C ILE A 35 20.19 -12.78 -2.10
N PHE A 36 19.06 -12.97 -2.78
CA PHE A 36 18.61 -14.29 -3.27
C PHE A 36 18.26 -14.28 -4.77
N PRO A 37 19.26 -14.22 -5.67
CA PRO A 37 19.02 -14.16 -7.12
C PRO A 37 18.15 -15.28 -7.68
N ARG A 38 18.14 -16.47 -7.06
CA ARG A 38 17.28 -17.61 -7.45
C ARG A 38 15.79 -17.29 -7.47
N THR A 39 15.37 -16.25 -6.74
CA THR A 39 13.97 -15.81 -6.68
C THR A 39 13.63 -14.68 -7.66
N TRP A 40 14.62 -14.14 -8.38
CA TRP A 40 14.39 -13.03 -9.31
C TRP A 40 13.74 -13.52 -10.61
N ALA A 41 12.99 -12.65 -11.27
CA ALA A 41 12.43 -12.94 -12.59
C ALA A 41 13.53 -13.10 -13.64
N GLU A 42 13.28 -13.95 -14.64
CA GLU A 42 14.15 -14.06 -15.82
C GLU A 42 13.69 -13.07 -16.89
N GLY A 43 14.63 -12.28 -17.42
CA GLY A 43 14.45 -11.46 -18.61
C GLY A 43 13.79 -12.23 -19.75
N THR A 44 12.93 -11.57 -20.52
CA THR A 44 12.50 -12.05 -21.83
C THR A 44 13.24 -11.29 -22.92
N ALA A 45 13.24 -11.79 -24.15
CA ALA A 45 13.80 -11.06 -25.29
C ALA A 45 13.17 -9.65 -25.46
N ALA A 46 11.87 -9.53 -25.15
CA ALA A 46 11.13 -8.27 -25.20
C ALA A 46 11.36 -7.36 -23.99
N LYS A 47 11.83 -7.91 -22.86
CA LYS A 47 12.05 -7.16 -21.62
C LYS A 47 13.21 -7.76 -20.84
N ALA A 48 14.40 -7.20 -21.05
CA ALA A 48 15.59 -7.58 -20.31
C ALA A 48 15.43 -7.17 -18.83
N TYR A 49 15.05 -8.13 -17.98
CA TYR A 49 15.25 -8.01 -16.54
C TYR A 49 16.75 -8.26 -16.27
N SER A 50 17.46 -7.27 -15.75
CA SER A 50 18.90 -7.32 -15.52
C SER A 50 19.25 -8.55 -14.68
N THR A 51 20.10 -9.43 -15.22
CA THR A 51 20.64 -10.59 -14.51
C THR A 51 22.13 -10.31 -14.29
N PHE A 52 22.57 -10.42 -13.03
CA PHE A 52 23.93 -10.14 -12.57
C PHE A 52 24.85 -11.39 -12.86
N THR A 53 26.17 -11.40 -12.61
CA THR A 53 27.20 -12.25 -13.31
C THR A 53 28.44 -12.53 -12.33
N PRO A 54 29.14 -13.72 -12.18
CA PRO A 54 30.01 -14.01 -11.02
C PRO A 54 31.47 -14.62 -11.20
N THR A 55 32.38 -14.58 -10.16
CA THR A 55 33.52 -15.50 -9.69
C THR A 55 33.63 -15.86 -8.13
N PRO A 56 34.12 -17.05 -7.68
CA PRO A 56 33.46 -17.98 -6.71
C PRO A 56 33.87 -18.04 -5.21
N ALA A 57 32.92 -18.47 -4.35
CA ALA A 57 33.09 -19.33 -3.16
C ALA A 57 31.70 -19.79 -2.63
N VAL A 58 31.52 -21.10 -2.31
CA VAL A 58 30.29 -21.86 -1.94
C VAL A 58 28.97 -21.05 -1.91
N VAL A 59 28.50 -20.68 -3.10
CA VAL A 59 27.18 -20.09 -3.33
C VAL A 59 26.20 -21.24 -3.63
N ASN A 60 24.96 -21.14 -3.16
CA ASN A 60 23.92 -22.09 -3.58
C ASN A 60 23.88 -22.16 -5.12
N GLU A 61 23.87 -23.38 -5.68
CA GLU A 61 24.02 -23.60 -7.12
C GLU A 61 22.99 -22.83 -7.97
N TYR A 62 21.78 -22.62 -7.45
CA TYR A 62 20.73 -21.88 -8.15
C TYR A 62 21.01 -20.37 -8.17
N ASP A 63 21.56 -19.81 -7.09
CA ASP A 63 21.98 -18.40 -7.06
C ASP A 63 23.21 -18.18 -7.95
N ALA A 64 24.15 -19.13 -7.95
CA ALA A 64 25.32 -19.09 -8.84
C ALA A 64 24.91 -19.20 -10.31
N GLY A 65 23.99 -20.12 -10.65
CA GLY A 65 23.52 -20.34 -12.02
C GLY A 65 22.69 -19.19 -12.60
N LYS A 66 22.07 -18.36 -11.75
CA LYS A 66 21.43 -17.10 -12.17
C LYS A 66 22.43 -16.04 -12.59
N MET A 67 23.69 -16.24 -12.27
CA MET A 67 24.73 -15.27 -12.50
C MET A 67 25.66 -15.77 -13.63
N LYS A 68 25.79 -15.04 -14.76
CA LYS A 68 26.74 -15.33 -15.88
C LYS A 68 28.22 -15.06 -15.54
N GLN A 69 29.30 -15.69 -15.98
CA GLN A 69 30.67 -15.35 -15.48
C GLN A 69 31.10 -13.85 -15.67
N GLY A 70 31.48 -13.14 -14.58
CA GLY A 70 32.06 -11.76 -14.59
C GLY A 70 31.17 -10.48 -14.51
N ALA A 71 30.12 -10.35 -13.66
CA ALA A 71 29.30 -9.09 -13.61
C ALA A 71 29.91 -8.09 -12.68
N PRO A 72 29.53 -6.82 -12.91
CA PRO A 72 29.20 -5.94 -11.80
C PRO A 72 28.15 -6.58 -10.85
N GLY A 73 28.57 -7.26 -9.77
CA GLY A 73 27.67 -7.58 -8.65
C GLY A 73 27.78 -8.96 -7.99
N ARG A 74 28.62 -9.91 -8.42
CA ARG A 74 28.76 -11.15 -7.62
C ARG A 74 29.52 -11.00 -6.32
N TYR A 75 30.27 -9.93 -6.13
CA TYR A 75 30.76 -9.65 -4.79
C TYR A 75 29.60 -9.67 -3.77
N LEU A 76 28.35 -9.37 -4.19
CA LEU A 76 27.14 -9.48 -3.38
C LEU A 76 26.80 -10.89 -2.85
N LEU A 77 27.35 -11.95 -3.45
CA LEU A 77 27.15 -13.34 -3.07
C LEU A 77 28.30 -13.91 -2.25
N GLU A 78 29.30 -13.09 -1.90
CA GLU A 78 30.38 -13.49 -1.01
C GLU A 78 29.84 -13.99 0.33
N THR A 79 30.47 -15.06 0.83
CA THR A 79 30.05 -15.81 2.02
C THR A 79 30.54 -15.17 3.30
N GLU A 80 31.69 -14.51 3.28
CA GLU A 80 32.19 -13.73 4.42
C GLU A 80 31.48 -12.39 4.50
N ARG A 81 30.47 -12.32 5.37
CA ARG A 81 29.67 -11.11 5.54
C ARG A 81 30.00 -10.43 6.86
N LYS A 82 30.21 -9.12 6.82
CA LYS A 82 30.38 -8.31 8.03
C LYS A 82 29.06 -7.64 8.39
N SER A 83 28.72 -7.68 9.67
CA SER A 83 27.62 -6.88 10.21
C SER A 83 27.92 -5.38 10.07
N GLY A 84 26.87 -4.57 9.94
CA GLY A 84 27.02 -3.13 9.80
C GLY A 84 25.74 -2.36 10.13
N PRO A 85 25.85 -1.04 10.38
CA PRO A 85 24.72 -0.21 10.76
C PRO A 85 23.56 -0.29 9.77
N ILE A 86 22.35 -0.36 10.33
CA ILE A 86 21.12 -0.38 9.56
C ILE A 86 20.52 1.02 9.52
N HIS A 87 20.41 1.57 8.31
CA HIS A 87 19.70 2.82 8.06
C HIS A 87 18.59 2.59 7.04
N VAL A 88 17.53 3.38 7.15
CA VAL A 88 16.35 3.25 6.29
C VAL A 88 15.76 4.62 5.94
N ALA A 89 15.45 4.80 4.66
CA ALA A 89 14.79 5.97 4.12
C ALA A 89 13.68 5.55 3.16
N VAL A 90 12.71 6.43 2.99
CA VAL A 90 11.59 6.26 2.06
C VAL A 90 11.45 7.54 1.29
N ARG A 91 11.31 7.45 -0.03
CA ARG A 91 10.98 8.58 -0.90
C ARG A 91 9.95 8.14 -1.92
N GLY A 92 8.76 8.74 -1.87
CA GLY A 92 7.61 8.34 -2.68
C GLY A 92 7.30 6.86 -2.48
N LYS A 93 7.46 6.07 -3.54
CA LYS A 93 7.18 4.62 -3.54
C LYS A 93 8.44 3.75 -3.50
N CYS A 94 9.58 4.35 -3.15
CA CYS A 94 10.86 3.67 -3.04
C CYS A 94 11.31 3.58 -1.58
N LEU A 95 11.94 2.46 -1.23
CA LEU A 95 12.61 2.27 0.06
C LEU A 95 14.12 2.16 -0.17
N ALA A 96 14.89 2.88 0.61
CA ALA A 96 16.33 2.69 0.74
C ALA A 96 16.61 1.99 2.08
N ILE A 97 17.36 0.89 2.09
CA ILE A 97 17.78 0.20 3.31
C ILE A 97 19.24 -0.24 3.22
N SER A 98 20.07 0.19 4.17
CA SER A 98 21.49 -0.17 4.26
C SER A 98 21.71 -1.22 5.35
N ALA A 99 22.75 -2.02 5.18
CA ALA A 99 23.26 -2.94 6.19
C ALA A 99 24.72 -3.29 5.87
N GLY A 100 25.37 -4.02 6.76
CA GLY A 100 26.68 -4.59 6.49
C GLY A 100 26.67 -5.59 5.34
N HIS A 101 27.79 -5.68 4.62
CA HIS A 101 28.05 -6.68 3.60
C HIS A 101 29.54 -7.09 3.64
N ALA A 102 30.06 -7.73 2.59
CA ALA A 102 31.21 -8.59 2.57
C ALA A 102 32.51 -7.94 3.02
N ARG A 103 33.38 -8.77 3.59
CA ARG A 103 34.72 -8.38 4.05
C ARG A 103 35.72 -8.60 2.91
N SER A 104 35.82 -7.66 1.97
CA SER A 104 36.99 -7.63 1.09
C SER A 104 38.05 -6.69 1.67
N PRO A 105 39.25 -7.19 2.04
CA PRO A 105 40.35 -6.35 2.56
C PRO A 105 40.96 -5.42 1.51
N PHE A 106 40.63 -5.58 0.23
CA PHE A 106 41.24 -4.83 -0.88
C PHE A 106 40.25 -4.02 -1.72
N PHE A 107 38.94 -4.25 -1.58
CA PHE A 107 37.89 -3.49 -2.27
C PHE A 107 36.68 -3.35 -1.33
N TYR A 108 36.41 -2.14 -0.83
CA TYR A 108 35.11 -1.80 -0.23
C TYR A 108 33.98 -2.29 -1.16
N PRO A 109 32.78 -2.73 -0.71
CA PRO A 109 31.78 -1.71 -0.34
C PRO A 109 30.70 -2.10 0.70
N PHE A 110 30.24 -1.12 1.47
CA PHE A 110 28.98 -1.21 2.19
C PHE A 110 27.82 -0.92 1.23
N HIS A 111 26.72 -1.65 1.34
CA HIS A 111 25.63 -1.56 0.38
C HIS A 111 24.38 -0.93 0.96
N ILE A 112 23.68 -0.27 0.07
CA ILE A 112 22.28 0.09 0.25
C ILE A 112 21.47 -0.53 -0.87
N LEU A 113 20.31 -1.09 -0.50
CA LEU A 113 19.28 -1.51 -1.44
C LEU A 113 18.27 -0.39 -1.59
N VAL A 114 18.05 0.05 -2.83
CA VAL A 114 16.93 0.93 -3.18
C VAL A 114 15.90 0.08 -3.91
N CYS A 115 14.75 -0.12 -3.30
CA CYS A 115 13.71 -1.04 -3.71
C CYS A 115 12.48 -0.27 -4.22
N HIS A 116 12.00 -0.63 -5.40
CA HIS A 116 10.70 -0.23 -5.93
C HIS A 116 9.82 -1.48 -6.07
N PHE A 117 8.76 -1.56 -5.27
CA PHE A 117 8.01 -2.80 -5.01
C PHE A 117 7.02 -3.23 -6.09
N GLY A 118 6.85 -2.44 -7.15
CA GLY A 118 5.87 -2.73 -8.19
C GLY A 118 4.45 -2.85 -7.63
N LEU A 119 3.69 -3.86 -8.01
CA LEU A 119 2.29 -4.01 -7.59
C LEU A 119 2.12 -4.72 -6.24
N GLU A 120 2.84 -5.81 -6.00
CA GLU A 120 2.59 -6.70 -4.85
C GLU A 120 3.85 -7.01 -4.03
N GLY A 121 4.97 -6.33 -4.30
CA GLY A 121 6.14 -6.43 -3.45
C GLY A 121 5.84 -5.92 -2.05
N GLU A 122 6.41 -6.57 -1.05
CA GLU A 122 6.21 -6.22 0.35
C GLU A 122 7.47 -6.44 1.19
N ILE A 123 7.41 -5.98 2.43
CA ILE A 123 8.50 -6.17 3.40
C ILE A 123 7.94 -6.73 4.68
N LEU A 124 8.58 -7.80 5.17
CA LEU A 124 8.18 -8.55 6.35
C LEU A 124 9.29 -8.45 7.41
N THR A 125 8.97 -8.07 8.65
CA THR A 125 9.83 -8.25 9.85
C THR A 125 9.57 -9.57 10.60
N VAL A 126 10.37 -10.61 10.41
CA VAL A 126 10.20 -11.87 11.16
C VAL A 126 11.32 -12.07 12.19
N PRO A 127 11.07 -12.81 13.29
CA PRO A 127 12.16 -13.28 14.14
C PRO A 127 13.20 -14.08 13.34
N ARG A 128 14.48 -13.95 13.71
CA ARG A 128 15.61 -14.56 13.02
C ARG A 128 15.46 -16.07 12.85
N TYR A 129 15.03 -16.77 13.90
CA TYR A 129 14.84 -18.22 13.87
C TYR A 129 13.75 -18.67 12.86
N ILE A 130 12.75 -17.83 12.58
CA ILE A 130 11.74 -18.11 11.56
C ILE A 130 12.35 -17.93 10.17
N TYR A 131 13.08 -16.83 9.97
CA TYR A 131 13.79 -16.56 8.74
C TYR A 131 14.72 -17.72 8.36
N ASP A 132 15.56 -18.19 9.28
CA ASP A 132 16.50 -19.28 9.04
C ASP A 132 15.76 -20.58 8.62
N GLN A 133 14.61 -20.89 9.22
CA GLN A 133 13.79 -22.04 8.83
C GLN A 133 13.19 -21.92 7.43
N VAL A 134 12.77 -20.71 7.03
CA VAL A 134 12.20 -20.45 5.70
C VAL A 134 13.28 -20.58 4.62
N ILE A 135 14.45 -19.99 4.84
CA ILE A 135 15.52 -20.01 3.83
C ILE A 135 16.25 -21.36 3.73
N ALA A 136 16.12 -22.22 4.74
CA ALA A 136 16.69 -23.57 4.74
C ALA A 136 16.12 -24.48 3.65
N ARG A 137 14.92 -24.19 3.13
CA ARG A 137 14.24 -25.01 2.14
C ARG A 137 13.79 -24.19 0.93
N SER A 138 14.55 -24.28 -0.15
CA SER A 138 14.12 -23.79 -1.46
C SER A 138 13.42 -24.90 -2.26
N VAL A 139 12.41 -24.53 -3.03
CA VAL A 139 11.61 -25.42 -3.89
C VAL A 139 11.42 -24.78 -5.27
N PRO A 140 11.04 -25.56 -6.31
CA PRO A 140 10.67 -24.99 -7.60
C PRO A 140 9.53 -23.97 -7.47
N GLY A 141 9.57 -22.91 -8.26
CA GLY A 141 8.55 -21.87 -8.26
C GLY A 141 7.22 -22.32 -8.84
N ASN A 142 6.29 -21.38 -8.97
CA ASN A 142 5.01 -21.62 -9.64
C ASN A 142 5.13 -21.18 -11.10
N ASN A 143 5.48 -22.12 -11.98
CA ASN A 143 5.44 -21.90 -13.42
C ASN A 143 4.89 -23.15 -14.13
N PRO A 144 3.99 -23.01 -15.13
CA PRO A 144 3.51 -24.16 -15.90
C PRO A 144 4.64 -24.93 -16.59
N ASN A 145 5.73 -24.26 -16.95
CA ASN A 145 6.93 -24.90 -17.49
C ASN A 145 7.84 -25.34 -16.34
N ALA A 146 8.04 -26.65 -16.19
CA ALA A 146 8.83 -27.26 -15.12
C ALA A 146 10.30 -26.79 -15.12
N ALA A 147 10.94 -26.66 -16.29
CA ALA A 147 12.32 -26.17 -16.37
C ALA A 147 12.42 -24.71 -15.91
N LYS A 148 11.44 -23.87 -16.29
CA LYS A 148 11.37 -22.49 -15.82
C LYS A 148 11.05 -22.41 -14.32
N ALA A 149 10.19 -23.29 -13.80
CA ALA A 149 9.90 -23.39 -12.37
C ALA A 149 11.15 -23.79 -11.56
N GLU A 150 11.96 -24.72 -12.09
CA GLU A 150 13.22 -25.14 -11.47
C GLU A 150 14.21 -23.99 -11.36
N ARG A 151 14.31 -23.14 -12.40
CA ARG A 151 15.16 -21.94 -12.35
C ARG A 151 14.60 -20.82 -11.50
N LEU A 152 13.27 -20.68 -11.40
CA LEU A 152 12.59 -19.65 -10.61
C LEU A 152 12.25 -20.18 -9.22
N ARG A 153 13.26 -20.39 -8.36
CA ARG A 153 13.08 -20.97 -7.03
C ARG A 153 12.22 -20.08 -6.12
N SER A 154 11.57 -20.71 -5.16
CA SER A 154 10.83 -20.10 -4.04
C SER A 154 11.26 -20.74 -2.73
N PHE A 155 10.86 -20.15 -1.60
CA PHE A 155 11.09 -20.70 -0.27
C PHE A 155 9.81 -21.30 0.31
N LEU A 156 9.94 -22.38 1.05
CA LEU A 156 8.79 -23.00 1.72
C LEU A 156 8.53 -22.32 3.06
N ILE A 157 7.28 -21.92 3.30
CA ILE A 157 6.81 -21.47 4.62
C ILE A 157 6.46 -22.72 5.46
N PRO A 158 7.09 -22.94 6.63
CA PRO A 158 6.73 -24.06 7.50
C PRO A 158 5.25 -24.06 7.90
N ARG A 159 4.60 -25.22 7.85
CA ARG A 159 3.14 -25.36 8.08
C ARG A 159 2.67 -24.81 9.44
N LYS A 160 3.53 -24.82 10.46
CA LYS A 160 3.24 -24.23 11.78
C LYS A 160 3.00 -22.71 11.77
N TYR A 161 3.44 -22.02 10.71
CA TYR A 161 3.20 -20.57 10.53
C TYR A 161 2.02 -20.29 9.58
N VAL A 162 1.34 -21.33 9.10
CA VAL A 162 0.11 -21.23 8.32
C VAL A 162 -1.08 -21.35 9.27
N ASP A 163 -2.04 -20.45 9.17
CA ASP A 163 -3.23 -20.50 10.02
C ASP A 163 -4.03 -21.80 9.75
N PRO A 164 -4.44 -22.57 10.78
CA PRO A 164 -5.12 -23.86 10.60
C PRO A 164 -6.46 -23.83 9.85
N GLY A 165 -7.02 -22.65 9.58
CA GLY A 165 -8.22 -22.44 8.76
C GLY A 165 -7.95 -21.62 7.50
N ALA A 166 -6.69 -21.43 7.13
CA ALA A 166 -6.32 -20.87 5.83
C ALA A 166 -6.80 -21.79 4.71
N ARG A 167 -7.10 -21.21 3.55
CA ARG A 167 -7.60 -21.94 2.39
C ARG A 167 -6.66 -23.10 2.03
N GLU A 168 -7.17 -24.33 2.07
CA GLU A 168 -6.46 -25.50 1.56
C GLU A 168 -6.58 -25.52 0.03
N ASP A 169 -5.73 -24.74 -0.62
CA ASP A 169 -5.29 -25.15 -1.95
C ASP A 169 -4.24 -26.25 -1.73
N ASN A 170 -4.26 -27.36 -2.48
CA ASN A 170 -3.27 -28.45 -2.35
C ASN A 170 -1.82 -28.01 -2.69
N SER A 171 -1.51 -26.72 -2.65
CA SER A 171 -0.23 -26.15 -3.00
C SER A 171 0.60 -25.85 -1.74
N LEU A 172 1.91 -26.03 -1.89
CA LEU A 172 2.86 -25.62 -0.87
C LEU A 172 2.77 -24.10 -0.63
N TYR A 173 2.82 -23.68 0.64
CA TYR A 173 2.93 -22.27 0.99
C TYR A 173 4.34 -21.80 0.68
N LYS A 174 4.47 -20.98 -0.36
CA LYS A 174 5.73 -20.52 -0.91
C LYS A 174 5.84 -19.01 -0.78
N ILE A 175 7.05 -18.52 -0.51
CA ILE A 175 7.41 -17.10 -0.52
C ILE A 175 8.61 -16.86 -1.44
N ASN A 176 8.59 -15.75 -2.17
CA ASN A 176 9.70 -15.32 -3.04
C ASN A 176 10.48 -14.21 -2.33
N ILE A 177 11.52 -14.57 -1.58
CA ILE A 177 12.37 -13.61 -0.88
C ILE A 177 13.46 -13.12 -1.84
N LEU A 178 13.46 -11.84 -2.19
CA LEU A 178 14.40 -11.23 -3.11
C LEU A 178 15.69 -10.79 -2.40
N ALA A 179 15.55 -10.24 -1.20
CA ALA A 179 16.63 -9.80 -0.33
C ALA A 179 16.16 -9.80 1.13
N ALA A 180 17.10 -9.77 2.08
CA ALA A 180 16.80 -9.57 3.48
C ALA A 180 17.93 -8.81 4.21
N VAL A 181 17.58 -7.99 5.19
CA VAL A 181 18.52 -7.45 6.18
C VAL A 181 18.34 -8.25 7.46
N VAL A 182 19.41 -8.92 7.89
CA VAL A 182 19.34 -9.92 8.94
C VAL A 182 20.14 -9.47 10.15
N MET A 183 19.44 -9.29 11.27
CA MET A 183 20.01 -8.91 12.57
C MET A 183 20.16 -10.15 13.45
N GLU A 184 20.55 -9.92 14.70
CA GLU A 184 20.63 -10.94 15.74
C GLU A 184 19.25 -11.53 16.08
N GLU A 185 18.26 -10.69 16.43
CA GLU A 185 16.93 -11.15 16.86
C GLU A 185 15.90 -11.24 15.71
N ASP A 186 16.01 -10.36 14.71
CA ASP A 186 15.00 -10.19 13.66
C ASP A 186 15.61 -10.17 12.25
N ALA A 187 14.77 -10.38 11.24
CA ALA A 187 15.09 -10.26 9.83
C ALA A 187 14.03 -9.43 9.11
N PHE A 188 14.47 -8.46 8.30
CA PHE A 188 13.64 -7.70 7.39
C PHE A 188 13.72 -8.32 5.99
N ILE A 189 12.65 -8.89 5.50
CA ILE A 189 12.57 -9.66 4.27
C ILE A 189 11.87 -8.81 3.21
N VAL A 190 12.55 -8.54 2.09
CA VAL A 190 11.94 -8.01 0.86
C VAL A 190 11.44 -9.19 0.04
N CYS A 191 10.14 -9.30 -0.17
CA CYS A 191 9.54 -10.39 -0.94
C CYS A 191 8.51 -9.89 -1.95
N ASP A 192 8.31 -10.66 -3.01
CA ASP A 192 7.35 -10.32 -4.07
C ASP A 192 6.89 -11.57 -4.80
N PHE A 193 5.60 -11.85 -4.73
CA PHE A 193 5.03 -12.97 -5.45
C PHE A 193 5.21 -12.85 -6.97
N ALA A 194 4.95 -11.67 -7.53
CA ALA A 194 4.99 -11.41 -8.97
C ALA A 194 6.42 -11.21 -9.50
N ARG A 195 7.41 -11.03 -8.60
CA ARG A 195 8.83 -10.82 -8.93
C ARG A 195 9.06 -9.61 -9.84
N ILE A 196 8.27 -8.56 -9.63
CA ILE A 196 8.33 -7.29 -10.36
C ILE A 196 9.02 -6.18 -9.58
N THR A 197 9.31 -6.43 -8.30
CA THR A 197 10.11 -5.56 -7.45
C THR A 197 11.48 -5.38 -8.07
N GLN A 198 11.84 -4.11 -8.25
CA GLN A 198 13.13 -3.72 -8.78
C GLN A 198 14.02 -3.35 -7.62
N ILE A 199 15.25 -3.88 -7.59
CA ILE A 199 16.25 -3.58 -6.57
C ILE A 199 17.46 -2.97 -7.26
N HIS A 200 17.84 -1.77 -6.84
CA HIS A 200 19.07 -1.13 -7.22
C HIS A 200 20.05 -1.16 -6.05
N VAL A 201 21.26 -1.68 -6.28
CA VAL A 201 22.29 -1.79 -5.25
C VAL A 201 23.30 -0.67 -5.46
N ILE A 202 23.50 0.15 -4.43
CA ILE A 202 24.53 1.20 -4.45
C ILE A 202 25.61 0.84 -3.44
N SER A 203 26.84 0.85 -3.94
CA SER A 203 28.03 0.52 -3.18
C SER A 203 28.75 1.79 -2.75
N ASN A 204 29.28 1.79 -1.52
CA ASN A 204 30.02 2.92 -0.97
C ASN A 204 31.29 2.45 -0.24
N SER A 205 32.33 3.30 -0.23
CA SER A 205 33.60 2.98 0.45
C SER A 205 33.52 3.05 1.97
N ARG A 206 32.52 3.75 2.51
CA ARG A 206 32.24 3.79 3.95
C ARG A 206 30.82 3.31 4.24
N PHE A 207 30.55 3.02 5.51
CA PHE A 207 29.19 2.77 5.95
C PHE A 207 28.30 3.95 5.58
N TRP A 208 27.08 3.62 5.18
CA TRP A 208 26.01 4.61 5.07
C TRP A 208 25.69 5.13 6.46
N THR A 209 25.36 6.42 6.56
CA THR A 209 24.99 7.08 7.80
C THR A 209 23.56 7.57 7.75
N GLU A 210 23.01 7.99 8.89
CA GLU A 210 21.70 8.63 8.92
C GLU A 210 21.66 9.95 8.13
N GLU A 211 22.76 10.69 8.10
CA GLU A 211 22.92 11.92 7.31
C GLU A 211 22.79 11.62 5.80
N ASP A 212 23.39 10.54 5.31
CA ASP A 212 23.24 10.13 3.90
C ASP A 212 21.77 9.86 3.54
N MET A 213 20.97 9.39 4.50
CA MET A 213 19.56 9.06 4.33
C MET A 213 18.61 10.24 4.55
N SER A 214 19.13 11.41 4.92
CA SER A 214 18.33 12.58 5.27
C SER A 214 17.94 13.39 4.03
N PRO A 215 16.68 13.87 3.93
CA PRO A 215 16.28 14.80 2.88
C PRO A 215 17.25 15.99 2.80
N GLY A 216 17.65 16.34 1.58
CA GLY A 216 18.57 17.45 1.35
C GLY A 216 20.05 17.07 1.25
N SER A 217 20.46 15.89 1.72
CA SER A 217 21.84 15.41 1.63
C SER A 217 22.27 15.15 0.18
N GLU A 218 23.59 15.15 -0.06
CA GLU A 218 24.15 14.86 -1.40
C GLU A 218 23.77 13.45 -1.88
N ALA A 219 23.84 12.47 -0.97
CA ALA A 219 23.43 11.11 -1.28
C ALA A 219 21.93 11.03 -1.62
N TRP A 220 21.08 11.70 -0.85
CA TRP A 220 19.65 11.77 -1.10
C TRP A 220 19.35 12.37 -2.48
N LYS A 221 19.85 13.58 -2.76
CA LYS A 221 19.55 14.30 -4.00
C LYS A 221 20.08 13.59 -5.24
N ASN A 222 21.34 13.12 -5.18
CA ASN A 222 22.10 12.79 -6.38
C ASN A 222 22.51 11.32 -6.49
N ARG A 223 22.21 10.47 -5.50
CA ARG A 223 22.62 9.05 -5.54
C ARG A 223 21.49 8.07 -5.33
N LEU A 224 20.77 8.17 -4.21
CA LEU A 224 19.83 7.13 -3.76
C LEU A 224 18.68 6.89 -4.74
N TRP A 225 18.11 7.97 -5.28
CA TRP A 225 16.84 7.89 -6.01
C TRP A 225 16.99 8.01 -7.53
N THR A 226 18.22 8.19 -8.04
CA THR A 226 18.49 8.48 -9.47
C THR A 226 18.01 7.38 -10.41
N ARG A 227 17.98 6.11 -9.95
CA ARG A 227 17.51 4.99 -10.76
C ARG A 227 16.00 5.02 -11.02
N TYR A 228 15.23 5.60 -10.11
CA TYR A 228 13.77 5.61 -10.17
C TYR A 228 13.29 7.02 -10.51
N ALA A 229 12.68 7.19 -11.69
CA ALA A 229 12.12 8.46 -12.12
C ALA A 229 10.93 8.84 -11.22
N GLY A 230 11.21 9.55 -10.13
CA GLY A 230 10.23 10.07 -9.19
C GLY A 230 10.49 11.54 -8.91
N GLY A 231 9.41 12.32 -8.79
CA GLY A 231 9.49 13.67 -8.23
C GLY A 231 9.78 13.65 -6.72
N PRO A 232 9.95 14.83 -6.10
CA PRO A 232 10.10 14.97 -4.65
C PRO A 232 8.93 14.35 -3.88
N ASP A 233 9.19 13.88 -2.67
CA ASP A 233 8.17 13.31 -1.80
C ASP A 233 7.29 14.41 -1.17
N TRP A 234 5.97 14.28 -1.30
CA TRP A 234 4.99 15.25 -0.79
C TRP A 234 4.99 15.44 0.74
N ILE A 235 5.62 14.54 1.49
CA ILE A 235 5.69 14.59 2.96
C ILE A 235 7.07 15.07 3.41
N LEU A 236 8.14 14.46 2.88
CA LEU A 236 9.51 14.73 3.33
C LEU A 236 10.18 15.90 2.60
N GLU A 237 9.75 16.20 1.38
CA GLU A 237 10.30 17.24 0.49
C GLU A 237 9.16 18.15 0.00
N LYS A 238 8.23 18.52 0.90
CA LYS A 238 7.01 19.26 0.56
C LYS A 238 7.28 20.50 -0.30
N ASP A 239 8.27 21.31 0.06
CA ASP A 239 8.57 22.56 -0.64
C ASP A 239 9.13 22.30 -2.04
N ASP A 240 9.99 21.27 -2.20
CA ASP A 240 10.48 20.85 -3.50
C ASP A 240 9.34 20.26 -4.37
N ALA A 241 8.42 19.51 -3.77
CA ALA A 241 7.25 18.96 -4.46
C ALA A 241 6.31 20.06 -4.95
N LEU A 242 6.06 21.08 -4.12
CA LEU A 242 5.31 22.28 -4.50
C LEU A 242 6.02 23.06 -5.61
N ALA A 243 7.34 23.25 -5.52
CA ALA A 243 8.11 23.92 -6.56
C ALA A 243 8.04 23.17 -7.91
N VAL A 244 8.03 21.83 -7.89
CA VAL A 244 7.84 21.01 -9.10
C VAL A 244 6.41 21.17 -9.65
N LEU A 245 5.39 21.22 -8.79
CA LEU A 245 4.00 21.47 -9.20
C LEU A 245 3.83 22.88 -9.81
N ASP A 246 4.43 23.90 -9.20
CA ASP A 246 4.41 25.29 -9.69
C ASP A 246 5.16 25.41 -11.02
N GLY A 247 6.34 24.79 -11.12
CA GLY A 247 7.11 24.73 -12.36
C GLY A 247 6.40 23.94 -13.47
N TRP A 248 5.61 22.92 -13.12
CA TRP A 248 4.74 22.23 -14.07
C TRP A 248 3.61 23.15 -14.57
N ARG A 249 2.90 23.85 -13.68
CA ARG A 249 1.85 24.81 -14.07
C ARG A 249 2.39 25.84 -15.06
N GLN A 250 3.55 26.42 -14.79
CA GLN A 250 4.17 27.41 -15.68
C GLN A 250 4.48 26.84 -17.08
N LYS A 251 4.82 25.55 -17.18
CA LYS A 251 5.01 24.89 -18.49
C LYS A 251 3.68 24.70 -19.22
N VAL A 252 2.63 24.32 -18.50
CA VAL A 252 1.26 24.18 -19.04
C VAL A 252 0.77 25.52 -19.57
N LEU A 253 0.82 26.59 -18.77
CA LEU A 253 0.38 27.94 -19.18
C LEU A 253 1.12 28.47 -20.42
N ARG A 254 2.39 28.06 -20.63
CA ARG A 254 3.18 28.49 -21.79
C ARG A 254 2.90 27.70 -23.07
N LYS A 255 2.57 26.42 -22.96
CA LYS A 255 2.50 25.49 -24.11
C LYS A 255 1.10 24.96 -24.39
N GLY A 256 0.17 25.10 -23.45
CA GLY A 256 -1.08 24.36 -23.41
C GLY A 256 -0.85 22.86 -23.18
N THR A 257 -1.86 22.17 -22.65
CA THR A 257 -1.93 20.72 -22.71
C THR A 257 -3.33 20.25 -22.35
N GLU A 258 -3.94 19.52 -23.28
CA GLU A 258 -5.24 18.89 -23.07
C GLU A 258 -5.12 17.56 -22.31
N THR A 259 -3.94 17.25 -21.74
CA THR A 259 -3.75 16.00 -21.00
C THR A 259 -4.61 16.03 -19.75
N PRO A 260 -5.46 15.00 -19.51
CA PRO A 260 -6.24 14.86 -18.29
C PRO A 260 -5.38 14.97 -17.02
N ILE A 261 -5.88 15.67 -16.00
CA ILE A 261 -5.16 15.82 -14.73
C ILE A 261 -4.84 14.47 -14.07
N ILE A 262 -5.71 13.47 -14.19
CA ILE A 262 -5.41 12.12 -13.68
C ILE A 262 -4.17 11.51 -14.33
N ASP A 263 -3.98 11.72 -15.64
CA ASP A 263 -2.85 11.18 -16.38
C ASP A 263 -1.56 11.92 -16.02
N VAL A 264 -1.65 13.24 -15.81
CA VAL A 264 -0.53 14.05 -15.30
C VAL A 264 -0.06 13.56 -13.92
N LEU A 265 -1.01 13.26 -13.02
CA LEU A 265 -0.67 12.78 -11.67
C LEU A 265 -0.03 11.38 -11.67
N LEU A 266 -0.28 10.59 -12.71
CA LEU A 266 0.26 9.23 -12.86
C LEU A 266 1.53 9.18 -13.70
N GLN A 267 1.94 10.29 -14.31
CA GLN A 267 3.15 10.39 -15.10
C GLN A 267 4.41 10.22 -14.24
N ALA A 268 5.30 9.31 -14.64
CA ALA A 268 6.60 9.14 -13.99
C ALA A 268 7.46 10.41 -14.10
N GLY A 269 8.04 10.86 -12.98
CA GLY A 269 8.78 12.11 -12.90
C GLY A 269 7.94 13.38 -13.07
N GLY A 270 6.60 13.26 -13.13
CA GLY A 270 5.68 14.40 -13.17
C GLY A 270 5.45 15.03 -11.79
N PRO A 271 4.54 16.02 -11.71
CA PRO A 271 4.21 16.67 -10.45
C PRO A 271 3.54 15.71 -9.45
N GLY A 272 2.90 14.63 -9.92
CA GLY A 272 2.30 13.61 -9.06
C GLY A 272 3.27 12.62 -8.41
N GLY A 273 4.49 13.05 -8.06
CA GLY A 273 5.50 12.19 -7.44
C GLY A 273 4.92 11.34 -6.30
N GLY A 274 5.03 10.01 -6.39
CA GLY A 274 4.49 9.11 -5.36
C GLY A 274 2.98 8.84 -5.40
N ILE A 275 2.22 9.51 -6.27
CA ILE A 275 0.77 9.30 -6.43
C ILE A 275 0.54 8.08 -7.34
N GLY A 276 -0.28 7.14 -6.88
CA GLY A 276 -0.71 5.96 -7.62
C GLY A 276 -2.14 6.09 -8.11
N GLN A 277 -2.62 5.13 -8.90
CA GLN A 277 -3.93 5.20 -9.54
C GLN A 277 -5.08 5.44 -8.54
N HIS A 278 -5.09 4.74 -7.41
CA HIS A 278 -6.13 4.94 -6.41
C HIS A 278 -6.00 6.30 -5.71
N LEU A 279 -4.78 6.70 -5.34
CA LEU A 279 -4.53 8.02 -4.73
C LEU A 279 -4.93 9.15 -5.68
N ALA A 280 -4.67 9.05 -6.97
CA ALA A 280 -5.06 10.07 -7.94
C ALA A 280 -6.59 10.23 -7.98
N ASN A 281 -7.33 9.13 -8.08
CA ASN A 281 -8.79 9.16 -8.06
C ASN A 281 -9.35 9.73 -6.75
N ASP A 282 -8.83 9.28 -5.60
CA ASP A 282 -9.29 9.74 -4.29
C ASP A 282 -8.89 11.20 -3.99
N LEU A 283 -7.73 11.64 -4.48
CA LEU A 283 -7.27 13.02 -4.39
C LEU A 283 -8.19 13.94 -5.19
N LEU A 284 -8.48 13.59 -6.44
CA LEU A 284 -9.35 14.38 -7.32
C LEU A 284 -10.79 14.40 -6.82
N PHE A 285 -11.28 13.30 -6.24
CA PHE A 285 -12.55 13.28 -5.51
C PHE A 285 -12.53 14.26 -4.33
N GLY A 286 -11.48 14.24 -3.52
CA GLY A 286 -11.35 15.16 -2.39
C GLY A 286 -11.22 16.63 -2.79
N ALA A 287 -10.66 16.91 -3.97
CA ALA A 287 -10.52 18.25 -4.55
C ALA A 287 -11.77 18.71 -5.33
N ALA A 288 -12.79 17.84 -5.48
CA ALA A 288 -13.95 18.08 -6.33
C ALA A 288 -13.57 18.46 -7.78
N ILE A 289 -12.60 17.76 -8.37
CA ILE A 289 -12.12 17.94 -9.74
C ILE A 289 -12.49 16.71 -10.57
N HIS A 290 -12.97 16.92 -11.80
CA HIS A 290 -13.24 15.83 -12.72
C HIS A 290 -11.92 15.18 -13.18
N PRO A 291 -11.77 13.84 -13.18
CA PRO A 291 -10.50 13.22 -13.54
C PRO A 291 -9.98 13.57 -14.94
N ASP A 292 -10.92 13.83 -15.86
CA ASP A 292 -10.62 14.25 -17.21
C ASP A 292 -10.52 15.77 -17.41
N THR A 293 -10.56 16.57 -16.34
CA THR A 293 -10.26 18.00 -16.44
C THR A 293 -8.89 18.18 -17.11
N PRO A 294 -8.82 18.85 -18.28
CA PRO A 294 -7.57 19.15 -18.93
C PRO A 294 -6.65 19.95 -18.01
N ALA A 295 -5.36 19.65 -18.09
CA ALA A 295 -4.37 20.31 -17.26
C ALA A 295 -4.30 21.83 -17.51
N ASP A 296 -4.50 22.29 -18.74
CA ASP A 296 -4.60 23.72 -19.06
C ASP A 296 -5.78 24.39 -18.35
N VAL A 297 -6.98 23.82 -18.40
CA VAL A 297 -8.15 24.32 -17.68
C VAL A 297 -7.89 24.46 -16.19
N LEU A 298 -7.27 23.44 -15.56
CA LEU A 298 -6.88 23.52 -14.14
C LEU A 298 -5.85 24.63 -13.89
N CYS A 299 -4.89 24.81 -14.80
CA CYS A 299 -3.80 25.75 -14.62
C CYS A 299 -4.18 27.20 -14.92
N GLU A 300 -5.15 27.44 -15.81
CA GLU A 300 -5.64 28.78 -16.19
C GLU A 300 -6.51 29.41 -15.10
N ASP A 301 -7.22 28.59 -14.32
CA ASP A 301 -8.00 29.03 -13.17
C ASP A 301 -7.11 29.11 -11.91
N ASP A 302 -6.71 30.34 -11.54
CA ASP A 302 -5.86 30.59 -10.36
C ASP A 302 -6.50 30.05 -9.06
N GLU A 303 -7.80 30.23 -8.86
CA GLU A 303 -8.48 29.81 -7.63
C GLU A 303 -8.56 28.28 -7.54
N LEU A 304 -8.89 27.62 -8.65
CA LEU A 304 -8.94 26.16 -8.72
C LEU A 304 -7.55 25.56 -8.53
N TYR A 305 -6.52 26.15 -9.15
CA TYR A 305 -5.14 25.71 -8.98
C TYR A 305 -4.65 25.88 -7.55
N ASP A 306 -4.89 27.04 -6.93
CA ASP A 306 -4.44 27.31 -5.57
C ASP A 306 -5.12 26.36 -4.57
N SER A 307 -6.43 26.12 -4.74
CA SER A 307 -7.17 25.13 -3.94
C SER A 307 -6.58 23.73 -4.11
N PHE A 308 -6.27 23.33 -5.34
CA PHE A 308 -5.64 22.05 -5.63
C PHE A 308 -4.25 21.94 -4.99
N ARG A 309 -3.40 22.95 -5.19
CA ARG A 309 -2.04 23.06 -4.66
C ARG A 309 -2.00 22.96 -3.14
N GLU A 310 -2.93 23.62 -2.45
CA GLU A 310 -3.06 23.53 -0.99
C GLU A 310 -3.58 22.16 -0.53
N TYR A 311 -4.48 21.55 -1.31
CA TYR A 311 -5.08 20.27 -0.96
C TYR A 311 -4.13 19.07 -1.06
N VAL A 312 -3.23 19.03 -2.08
CA VAL A 312 -2.37 17.86 -2.32
C VAL A 312 -1.53 17.45 -1.09
N PRO A 313 -0.77 18.33 -0.43
CA PRO A 313 0.02 17.95 0.76
C PRO A 313 -0.85 17.48 1.92
N ASN A 314 -1.99 18.14 2.13
CA ASN A 314 -2.95 17.80 3.18
C ASN A 314 -3.56 16.40 2.94
N PHE A 315 -3.87 16.07 1.68
CA PHE A 315 -4.31 14.74 1.31
C PHE A 315 -3.21 13.70 1.55
N MET A 316 -1.98 13.95 1.07
CA MET A 316 -0.87 13.00 1.19
C MET A 316 -0.47 12.73 2.65
N SER A 317 -0.55 13.72 3.53
CA SER A 317 -0.23 13.55 4.96
C SER A 317 -1.17 12.58 5.70
N LYS A 318 -2.40 12.37 5.22
CA LYS A 318 -3.35 11.40 5.79
C LYS A 318 -2.79 9.98 5.76
N PHE A 319 -1.94 9.69 4.78
CA PHE A 319 -1.33 8.39 4.57
C PHE A 319 -0.04 8.21 5.42
N ALA A 320 0.24 9.06 6.42
CA ALA A 320 1.24 8.77 7.46
C ALA A 320 0.67 7.83 8.53
N SER A 321 1.51 7.00 9.17
CA SER A 321 1.07 5.71 9.71
C SER A 321 0.50 5.59 11.14
N LYS A 322 -0.30 4.53 11.35
CA LYS A 322 -0.44 3.72 12.60
C LYS A 322 -0.39 2.20 12.30
N THR A 323 0.05 1.39 13.29
CA THR A 323 0.73 0.05 13.22
C THR A 323 -0.12 -1.24 13.08
N ASN A 324 0.32 -2.29 12.33
CA ASN A 324 0.80 -3.67 12.72
C ASN A 324 1.13 -4.56 11.46
N PRO A 325 2.25 -5.35 11.35
CA PRO A 325 2.68 -6.01 10.08
C PRO A 325 2.17 -7.42 9.71
N PHE A 326 1.78 -8.29 10.65
CA PHE A 326 1.81 -9.75 10.36
C PHE A 326 0.51 -10.51 10.50
N SER A 327 -0.55 -9.86 10.90
CA SER A 327 -1.87 -10.48 10.88
C SER A 327 -2.59 -10.01 9.63
N PHE A 328 -3.16 -10.93 8.85
CA PHE A 328 -4.36 -10.60 8.08
C PHE A 328 -5.39 -10.14 9.10
N ASN A 329 -5.40 -8.84 9.32
CA ASN A 329 -6.25 -8.21 10.27
C ASN A 329 -7.37 -7.67 9.42
N LEU A 330 -8.47 -8.42 9.35
CA LEU A 330 -9.66 -7.97 8.65
C LEU A 330 -10.05 -6.56 9.12
N THR A 331 -9.87 -6.25 10.40
CA THR A 331 -10.08 -4.89 10.91
C THR A 331 -9.07 -3.90 10.34
N SER A 332 -7.80 -4.25 10.17
CA SER A 332 -6.80 -3.40 9.50
C SER A 332 -7.12 -3.19 8.02
N ASP A 333 -7.47 -4.25 7.30
CA ASP A 333 -7.86 -4.19 5.88
C ASP A 333 -9.14 -3.35 5.70
N THR A 334 -10.17 -3.63 6.52
CA THR A 334 -11.42 -2.85 6.55
C THR A 334 -11.18 -1.41 6.94
N ASN A 335 -10.35 -1.14 7.96
CA ASN A 335 -10.02 0.23 8.37
C ASN A 335 -9.22 0.94 7.29
N PHE A 336 -8.34 0.22 6.59
CA PHE A 336 -7.58 0.79 5.48
C PHE A 336 -8.53 1.19 4.36
N LEU A 337 -9.33 0.24 3.86
CA LEU A 337 -10.30 0.51 2.81
C LEU A 337 -11.32 1.58 3.22
N ARG A 338 -11.78 1.62 4.48
CA ARG A 338 -12.74 2.65 4.94
C ARG A 338 -12.11 4.02 5.17
N GLY A 339 -10.88 4.07 5.67
CA GLY A 339 -10.23 5.31 6.10
C GLY A 339 -9.40 5.98 5.00
N TYR A 340 -8.84 5.20 4.08
CA TYR A 340 -7.82 5.65 3.13
C TYR A 340 -8.19 5.47 1.66
N VAL A 341 -9.18 4.63 1.36
CA VAL A 341 -9.73 4.51 0.00
C VAL A 341 -11.07 5.23 -0.03
N GLN A 342 -11.32 6.11 -1.00
CA GLN A 342 -12.56 6.90 -1.04
C GLN A 342 -13.50 6.45 -2.16
N VAL A 343 -13.08 6.60 -3.41
CA VAL A 343 -13.87 6.25 -4.61
C VAL A 343 -13.26 5.09 -5.36
N TYR A 344 -11.95 4.87 -5.29
CA TYR A 344 -11.30 3.86 -6.11
C TYR A 344 -11.84 2.44 -5.82
N ARG A 345 -12.41 1.81 -6.86
CA ARG A 345 -13.03 0.48 -6.79
C ARG A 345 -14.08 0.32 -5.69
N LYS A 346 -14.78 1.38 -5.31
CA LYS A 346 -15.95 1.30 -4.42
C LYS A 346 -17.21 1.63 -5.20
N GLU A 347 -18.29 0.90 -4.99
CA GLU A 347 -19.61 1.17 -5.59
C GLU A 347 -20.26 2.43 -4.98
N GLU A 348 -19.99 2.70 -3.71
CA GLU A 348 -20.53 3.85 -2.99
C GLU A 348 -19.45 4.52 -2.11
N VAL A 349 -19.54 5.84 -1.99
CA VAL A 349 -18.67 6.64 -1.13
C VAL A 349 -19.48 7.49 -0.15
N ARG A 350 -18.96 7.64 1.07
CA ARG A 350 -19.47 8.61 2.06
C ARG A 350 -18.81 9.94 1.79
N VAL A 351 -19.57 10.90 1.28
CA VAL A 351 -19.14 12.28 1.01
C VAL A 351 -19.45 13.13 2.24
N PRO A 352 -18.43 13.69 2.95
CA PRO A 352 -18.66 14.61 4.05
C PRO A 352 -19.52 15.80 3.64
N ALA A 353 -20.33 16.34 4.56
CA ALA A 353 -21.27 17.44 4.28
C ALA A 353 -20.63 18.59 3.50
N ALA A 354 -19.52 19.14 4.00
CA ALA A 354 -18.81 20.25 3.35
C ALA A 354 -18.34 19.92 1.92
N LEU A 355 -17.87 18.69 1.67
CA LEU A 355 -17.47 18.27 0.33
C LEU A 355 -18.70 18.08 -0.57
N TYR A 356 -19.79 17.53 -0.03
CA TYR A 356 -21.05 17.38 -0.75
C TYR A 356 -21.65 18.72 -1.16
N ASP A 357 -21.65 19.69 -0.25
CA ASP A 357 -22.11 21.06 -0.49
C ASP A 357 -21.24 21.74 -1.56
N LEU A 358 -19.91 21.54 -1.52
CA LEU A 358 -18.99 22.01 -2.58
C LEU A 358 -19.31 21.38 -3.94
N TYR A 359 -19.62 20.08 -3.98
CA TYR A 359 -20.05 19.39 -5.19
C TYR A 359 -21.36 19.97 -5.74
N GLN A 360 -22.34 20.26 -4.87
CA GLN A 360 -23.60 20.86 -5.26
C GLN A 360 -23.44 22.31 -5.74
N SER A 361 -22.67 23.13 -5.02
CA SER A 361 -22.49 24.54 -5.34
C SER A 361 -21.80 24.77 -6.67
N ARG A 362 -20.99 23.80 -7.11
CA ARG A 362 -20.32 23.79 -8.42
C ARG A 362 -21.13 23.08 -9.52
N GLY A 363 -22.37 22.66 -9.24
CA GLY A 363 -23.21 21.94 -10.20
C GLY A 363 -22.70 20.55 -10.59
N LEU A 364 -21.68 20.02 -9.91
CA LEU A 364 -20.99 18.78 -10.30
C LEU A 364 -21.87 17.54 -10.14
N LEU A 365 -22.95 17.63 -9.36
CA LEU A 365 -23.93 16.55 -9.18
C LEU A 365 -25.17 16.73 -10.07
N ASP A 366 -25.22 17.74 -10.93
CA ASP A 366 -26.31 17.96 -11.87
C ASP A 366 -25.92 17.41 -13.25
N PRO A 367 -26.59 16.35 -13.75
CA PRO A 367 -26.26 15.76 -15.06
C PRO A 367 -26.53 16.70 -16.24
N ASN A 368 -27.32 17.77 -16.07
CA ASN A 368 -27.61 18.74 -17.12
C ASN A 368 -26.64 19.92 -17.12
N HIS A 369 -25.76 20.01 -16.12
CA HIS A 369 -24.77 21.07 -16.03
C HIS A 369 -23.52 20.73 -16.83
N THR A 370 -22.94 21.71 -17.52
CA THR A 370 -21.64 21.59 -18.21
C THR A 370 -20.55 22.22 -17.35
N ILE A 371 -19.52 21.45 -16.99
CA ILE A 371 -18.43 21.92 -16.14
C ILE A 371 -17.75 23.16 -16.76
N GLY A 372 -17.45 24.17 -15.94
CA GLY A 372 -16.81 25.41 -16.38
C GLY A 372 -17.80 26.50 -16.84
N THR A 373 -19.11 26.18 -16.90
CA THR A 373 -20.16 27.21 -17.08
C THR A 373 -20.68 27.69 -15.71
N PRO A 374 -21.26 28.90 -15.61
CA PRO A 374 -21.91 29.32 -14.37
C PRO A 374 -23.06 28.37 -13.99
N TYR A 375 -23.08 27.90 -12.74
CA TYR A 375 -24.15 27.06 -12.23
C TYR A 375 -25.27 27.91 -11.64
N HIS A 376 -26.50 27.73 -12.14
CA HIS A 376 -27.70 28.46 -11.69
C HIS A 376 -28.74 27.57 -10.99
N GLY A 377 -28.39 26.31 -10.73
CA GLY A 377 -29.30 25.40 -10.04
C GLY A 377 -29.50 25.80 -8.58
N GLN A 378 -30.70 25.58 -8.06
CA GLN A 378 -30.96 25.69 -6.63
C GLN A 378 -30.37 24.48 -5.93
N TRP A 379 -29.57 24.73 -4.90
CA TRP A 379 -29.04 23.68 -4.04
C TRP A 379 -29.27 24.05 -2.58
N VAL A 380 -29.44 23.03 -1.75
CA VAL A 380 -29.72 23.18 -0.32
C VAL A 380 -28.62 22.46 0.45
N PRO A 381 -27.88 23.16 1.32
CA PRO A 381 -26.87 22.54 2.15
C PRO A 381 -27.43 21.34 2.91
N THR A 382 -26.64 20.28 3.02
CA THR A 382 -27.13 19.11 3.73
C THR A 382 -27.13 19.30 5.25
N ASP A 383 -28.21 18.88 5.89
CA ASP A 383 -28.35 18.74 7.35
C ASP A 383 -27.59 17.52 7.93
N LYS A 384 -27.23 16.57 7.07
CA LYS A 384 -26.55 15.32 7.46
C LYS A 384 -25.04 15.53 7.51
N LYS A 385 -24.37 14.79 8.41
CA LYS A 385 -22.90 14.77 8.49
C LYS A 385 -22.21 14.28 7.21
N TYR A 386 -22.90 13.45 6.43
CA TYR A 386 -22.44 12.94 5.15
C TYR A 386 -23.61 12.51 4.25
N LYS A 387 -23.35 12.39 2.96
CA LYS A 387 -24.23 11.76 1.96
C LYS A 387 -23.55 10.52 1.38
N LEU A 388 -24.34 9.52 1.01
CA LEU A 388 -23.86 8.37 0.24
C LEU A 388 -24.12 8.66 -1.23
N LEU A 389 -23.06 8.60 -2.04
CA LEU A 389 -23.16 8.76 -3.49
C LEU A 389 -22.66 7.49 -4.21
N PRO A 390 -23.32 7.10 -5.31
CA PRO A 390 -22.80 6.05 -6.16
C PRO A 390 -21.54 6.52 -6.87
N VAL A 391 -20.54 5.66 -6.94
CA VAL A 391 -19.32 5.91 -7.70
C VAL A 391 -19.50 5.35 -9.10
N ARG A 392 -19.14 6.16 -10.09
CA ARG A 392 -19.12 5.76 -11.50
C ARG A 392 -17.70 5.36 -11.86
N PHE A 393 -17.57 4.24 -12.55
CA PHE A 393 -16.31 3.75 -13.08
C PHE A 393 -16.30 3.92 -14.59
N PHE A 394 -15.21 4.48 -15.11
CA PHE A 394 -14.97 4.57 -16.54
C PHE A 394 -13.61 3.96 -16.86
N GLU A 395 -13.63 2.96 -17.73
CA GLU A 395 -12.43 2.46 -18.38
C GLU A 395 -12.03 3.47 -19.46
N GLY A 396 -10.77 3.90 -19.47
CA GLY A 396 -10.30 4.71 -20.59
C GLY A 396 -8.79 4.68 -20.73
N GLY A 397 -8.33 4.49 -21.97
CA GLY A 397 -6.91 4.43 -22.30
C GLY A 397 -6.08 3.63 -21.28
N ALA A 398 -5.04 4.28 -20.73
CA ALA A 398 -4.10 3.65 -19.80
C ALA A 398 -4.55 3.68 -18.33
N ASN A 399 -5.46 4.58 -17.93
CA ASN A 399 -5.74 4.89 -16.52
C ASN A 399 -7.24 4.97 -16.22
N ASN A 400 -7.75 4.06 -15.39
CA ASN A 400 -9.14 4.02 -14.93
C ASN A 400 -9.57 5.24 -14.09
N ARG A 401 -10.83 5.67 -14.26
CA ARG A 401 -11.46 6.77 -13.50
C ARG A 401 -12.57 6.26 -12.60
N TYR A 402 -12.58 6.74 -11.35
CA TYR A 402 -13.59 6.50 -10.34
C TYR A 402 -13.99 7.85 -9.74
N HIS A 403 -15.24 8.28 -9.92
CA HIS A 403 -15.72 9.55 -9.36
C HIS A 403 -17.24 9.56 -9.17
N VAL A 404 -17.75 10.59 -8.49
CA VAL A 404 -19.19 10.80 -8.23
C VAL A 404 -19.81 11.91 -9.09
N ILE A 405 -18.99 12.59 -9.90
CA ILE A 405 -19.42 13.73 -10.74
C ILE A 405 -20.40 13.25 -11.82
N LEU A 406 -21.53 13.96 -11.93
CA LEU A 406 -22.58 13.73 -12.92
C LEU A 406 -22.58 14.79 -14.02
N ALA A 407 -22.08 15.99 -13.73
CA ALA A 407 -21.97 17.08 -14.70
C ALA A 407 -21.20 16.66 -15.96
N MET A 408 -21.64 17.22 -17.08
CA MET A 408 -21.06 16.94 -18.39
C MET A 408 -19.72 17.66 -18.53
N PRO A 409 -18.66 16.96 -18.95
CA PRO A 409 -17.46 17.63 -19.42
C PRO A 409 -17.80 18.46 -20.67
N PRO A 410 -17.20 19.66 -20.85
CA PRO A 410 -17.27 20.41 -22.09
C PRO A 410 -16.96 19.54 -23.31
N SER A 411 -17.64 19.80 -24.43
CA SER A 411 -17.40 19.09 -25.70
C SER A 411 -15.99 19.27 -26.26
N THR A 412 -15.27 20.30 -25.78
CA THR A 412 -13.85 20.55 -26.10
C THR A 412 -12.91 19.60 -25.36
N TRP A 413 -13.32 18.99 -24.24
CA TRP A 413 -12.49 18.03 -23.53
C TRP A 413 -12.41 16.72 -24.32
N LYS A 414 -11.20 16.16 -24.46
CA LYS A 414 -10.95 14.88 -25.13
C LYS A 414 -11.32 13.68 -24.24
N VAL A 415 -12.57 13.65 -23.79
CA VAL A 415 -13.11 12.56 -22.99
C VAL A 415 -13.37 11.36 -23.89
N THR A 416 -12.74 10.23 -23.57
CA THR A 416 -12.76 9.02 -24.42
C THR A 416 -13.84 8.02 -24.02
N TYR A 417 -14.58 8.29 -22.94
CA TYR A 417 -15.61 7.42 -22.41
C TYR A 417 -16.93 8.15 -22.22
N THR A 418 -18.03 7.48 -22.51
CA THR A 418 -19.38 8.07 -22.39
C THR A 418 -20.27 7.30 -21.43
N THR A 419 -19.99 6.00 -21.22
CA THR A 419 -20.85 5.11 -20.44
C THR A 419 -20.08 4.51 -19.27
N PRO A 420 -20.62 4.55 -18.04
CA PRO A 420 -20.01 3.87 -16.91
C PRO A 420 -19.94 2.36 -17.14
N CYS A 421 -18.80 1.77 -16.81
CA CYS A 421 -18.60 0.34 -16.84
C CYS A 421 -19.09 -0.30 -15.52
N THR A 422 -19.49 -1.57 -15.59
CA THR A 422 -19.69 -2.36 -14.38
C THR A 422 -18.34 -2.75 -13.79
N PHE A 423 -18.25 -2.77 -12.46
CA PHE A 423 -17.06 -3.23 -11.76
C PHE A 423 -17.44 -3.87 -10.44
N LYS A 424 -16.49 -4.60 -9.86
CA LYS A 424 -16.66 -5.26 -8.58
C LYS A 424 -16.09 -4.38 -7.47
N ASP A 425 -16.92 -4.08 -6.47
CA ASP A 425 -16.49 -3.38 -5.26
C ASP A 425 -15.30 -4.10 -4.59
N VAL A 426 -14.30 -3.33 -4.18
CA VAL A 426 -13.07 -3.80 -3.54
C VAL A 426 -13.37 -4.55 -2.25
N THR A 427 -14.41 -4.17 -1.51
CA THR A 427 -14.87 -4.86 -0.29
C THR A 427 -15.45 -6.24 -0.57
N GLN A 428 -15.88 -6.49 -1.81
CA GLN A 428 -16.43 -7.78 -2.26
C GLN A 428 -15.38 -8.66 -2.95
N ALA A 429 -14.13 -8.22 -3.05
CA ALA A 429 -13.08 -8.92 -3.81
C ALA A 429 -12.74 -10.32 -3.28
N GLY A 430 -13.20 -10.68 -2.08
CA GLY A 430 -13.08 -12.02 -1.52
C GLY A 430 -11.62 -12.34 -1.18
N TYR A 431 -11.00 -13.23 -1.95
CA TYR A 431 -9.59 -13.64 -1.79
C TYR A 431 -8.63 -13.02 -2.80
N ALA A 432 -9.13 -12.21 -3.74
CA ALA A 432 -8.27 -11.50 -4.66
C ALA A 432 -7.43 -10.48 -3.89
N THR A 433 -6.17 -10.31 -4.28
CA THR A 433 -5.34 -9.22 -3.78
C THR A 433 -5.95 -7.90 -4.21
N THR A 434 -5.99 -6.92 -3.29
CA THR A 434 -6.60 -5.60 -3.56
C THR A 434 -5.64 -4.46 -3.23
N LEU A 435 -6.06 -3.51 -2.38
CA LEU A 435 -5.28 -2.34 -1.98
C LEU A 435 -4.81 -2.48 -0.54
N GLY A 436 -3.59 -1.99 -0.30
CA GLY A 436 -2.99 -1.95 1.02
C GLY A 436 -2.31 -3.27 1.44
N PRO A 437 -1.42 -3.19 2.45
CA PRO A 437 -0.52 -4.28 2.82
C PRO A 437 -1.24 -5.50 3.41
N ALA A 438 -2.42 -5.33 4.00
CA ALA A 438 -3.20 -6.46 4.53
C ALA A 438 -3.88 -7.29 3.43
N SER A 439 -4.03 -6.73 2.23
CA SER A 439 -4.64 -7.35 1.06
C SER A 439 -3.59 -7.90 0.07
N PHE A 440 -2.32 -7.95 0.44
CA PHE A 440 -1.28 -8.59 -0.36
C PHE A 440 -1.33 -10.10 -0.24
N ARG A 441 -0.66 -10.77 -1.18
CA ARG A 441 -0.86 -12.20 -1.40
C ARG A 441 -0.56 -13.03 -0.16
N GLU A 442 0.55 -12.78 0.52
CA GLU A 442 0.96 -13.64 1.63
C GLU A 442 0.03 -13.52 2.85
N PRO A 443 -0.40 -12.30 3.26
CA PRO A 443 -1.52 -12.15 4.21
C PRO A 443 -2.83 -12.78 3.71
N MET A 444 -3.19 -12.57 2.43
CA MET A 444 -4.44 -13.07 1.85
C MET A 444 -4.51 -14.60 1.75
N ARG A 445 -3.38 -15.29 1.56
CA ARG A 445 -3.33 -16.76 1.60
C ARG A 445 -3.58 -17.33 2.99
N ASN A 446 -3.30 -16.54 4.03
CA ASN A 446 -3.66 -16.85 5.41
C ASN A 446 -5.06 -16.33 5.79
N LYS A 447 -5.80 -15.69 4.87
CA LYS A 447 -7.20 -15.33 5.11
C LYS A 447 -7.99 -16.62 5.36
N LEU A 448 -8.72 -16.59 6.46
CA LEU A 448 -9.43 -17.77 6.93
C LEU A 448 -10.62 -18.08 6.03
N ASP A 449 -10.74 -19.34 5.67
CA ASP A 449 -11.83 -19.85 4.85
C ASP A 449 -13.07 -20.13 5.71
N PRO A 450 -14.21 -19.44 5.47
CA PRO A 450 -15.44 -19.68 6.20
C PRO A 450 -15.89 -21.13 6.15
N GLU A 451 -15.69 -21.82 5.02
CA GLU A 451 -16.04 -23.23 4.88
C GLU A 451 -15.08 -24.11 5.67
N ALA A 452 -13.77 -23.88 5.56
CA ALA A 452 -12.77 -24.61 6.35
C ALA A 452 -12.99 -24.43 7.86
N ILE A 453 -13.32 -23.22 8.31
CA ILE A 453 -13.63 -22.98 9.73
C ILE A 453 -14.97 -23.57 10.12
N ALA A 454 -15.99 -23.50 9.26
CA ALA A 454 -17.27 -24.16 9.53
C ALA A 454 -17.05 -25.67 9.72
N ASN A 455 -16.18 -26.29 8.92
CA ASN A 455 -15.80 -27.70 9.06
C ASN A 455 -14.95 -27.97 10.33
N LEU A 456 -14.07 -27.05 10.71
CA LEU A 456 -13.32 -27.15 11.98
C LEU A 456 -14.22 -26.98 13.22
N CYS A 457 -15.34 -26.29 13.08
CA CYS A 457 -16.27 -25.97 14.15
C CYS A 457 -17.53 -26.86 14.16
N SER A 458 -17.86 -27.53 13.06
CA SER A 458 -18.99 -28.47 12.98
C SER A 458 -18.67 -29.67 13.87
N GLY A 459 -19.52 -29.91 14.87
CA GLY A 459 -19.38 -31.02 15.83
C GLY A 459 -18.91 -30.65 17.24
N LYS A 460 -18.61 -29.39 17.55
CA LYS A 460 -18.24 -28.97 18.93
C LYS A 460 -19.23 -27.94 19.49
N GLY A 461 -20.38 -28.42 19.96
CA GLY A 461 -21.25 -27.62 20.83
C GLY A 461 -20.52 -27.28 22.14
N GLY A 462 -20.35 -25.99 22.43
CA GLY A 462 -19.75 -25.51 23.69
C GLY A 462 -18.80 -24.33 23.53
N ARG A 463 -18.36 -23.78 24.67
CA ARG A 463 -17.40 -22.67 24.72
C ARG A 463 -16.07 -23.12 24.09
N PRO A 464 -15.55 -22.44 23.06
CA PRO A 464 -14.32 -22.87 22.41
C PRO A 464 -13.15 -22.92 23.41
N LYS A 465 -12.44 -24.06 23.45
CA LYS A 465 -11.23 -24.21 24.28
C LYS A 465 -10.17 -23.20 23.82
N LYS A 466 -9.57 -22.47 24.75
CA LYS A 466 -8.48 -21.52 24.43
C LYS A 466 -7.32 -22.28 23.77
N VAL A 467 -6.82 -21.78 22.64
CA VAL A 467 -5.65 -22.35 21.98
C VAL A 467 -4.41 -21.89 22.75
N ARG A 468 -3.70 -22.84 23.37
CA ARG A 468 -2.38 -22.60 23.96
C ARG A 468 -1.34 -22.96 22.90
N THR A 469 -0.62 -21.96 22.39
CA THR A 469 0.43 -22.14 21.38
C THR A 469 1.79 -22.50 22.00
N GLY A 470 1.90 -22.50 23.33
CA GLY A 470 3.18 -22.64 24.03
C GLY A 470 4.00 -21.34 24.10
N GLU A 471 3.58 -20.30 23.37
CA GLU A 471 4.25 -19.00 23.35
C GLU A 471 3.79 -18.09 24.50
N ARG A 472 4.67 -17.17 24.93
CA ARG A 472 4.41 -16.23 26.02
C ARG A 472 3.31 -15.24 25.59
N GLY A 473 2.15 -15.28 26.24
CA GLY A 473 1.04 -14.36 25.95
C GLY A 473 -0.35 -14.87 26.35
N ARG A 474 -1.38 -14.04 26.13
CA ARG A 474 -2.77 -14.43 26.40
C ARG A 474 -3.21 -15.47 25.35
N PRO A 475 -3.69 -16.67 25.76
CA PRO A 475 -4.14 -17.69 24.83
C PRO A 475 -5.23 -17.15 23.88
N ARG A 476 -5.07 -17.40 22.57
CA ARG A 476 -6.06 -16.99 21.57
C ARG A 476 -7.37 -17.75 21.81
N LYS A 477 -8.49 -17.03 21.76
CA LYS A 477 -9.80 -17.67 21.64
C LYS A 477 -9.95 -18.15 20.20
N PRO A 478 -10.41 -19.39 19.97
CA PRO A 478 -10.84 -19.81 18.64
C PRO A 478 -11.91 -18.85 18.12
N LEU A 479 -11.89 -18.58 16.82
CA LEU A 479 -12.99 -17.88 16.16
C LEU A 479 -14.24 -18.74 16.24
N THR A 480 -15.38 -18.12 16.58
CA THR A 480 -16.68 -18.82 16.57
C THR A 480 -17.26 -18.76 15.16
N ILE A 481 -18.10 -19.74 14.79
CA ILE A 481 -18.86 -19.70 13.52
C ILE A 481 -19.58 -18.35 13.36
N ALA A 482 -20.15 -17.79 14.44
CA ALA A 482 -20.80 -16.49 14.40
C ALA A 482 -19.83 -15.33 14.09
N THR A 483 -18.61 -15.37 14.63
CA THR A 483 -17.56 -14.39 14.31
C THR A 483 -17.11 -14.53 12.86
N VAL A 484 -17.00 -15.76 12.36
CA VAL A 484 -16.55 -16.06 11.00
C VAL A 484 -17.61 -15.69 9.98
N LYS A 485 -18.87 -16.05 10.23
CA LYS A 485 -20.02 -15.58 9.44
C LYS A 485 -20.09 -14.05 9.45
N ARG A 486 -19.90 -13.38 10.59
CA ARG A 486 -19.83 -11.91 10.62
C ARG A 486 -18.66 -11.33 9.81
N ILE A 487 -17.54 -12.05 9.72
CA ILE A 487 -16.36 -11.67 8.94
C ILE A 487 -16.59 -11.92 7.44
N ALA A 488 -17.28 -13.01 7.08
CA ALA A 488 -17.61 -13.41 5.72
C ALA A 488 -18.79 -12.62 5.14
N ASP A 489 -19.80 -12.33 5.97
CA ASP A 489 -21.04 -11.60 5.68
C ASP A 489 -20.89 -10.07 5.85
N ILE A 490 -19.68 -9.52 5.65
CA ILE A 490 -19.55 -8.07 5.44
C ILE A 490 -19.90 -7.76 3.98
N PRO A 491 -21.20 -7.75 3.64
CA PRO A 491 -21.71 -6.65 2.85
C PRO A 491 -22.95 -6.06 3.53
N ARG A 492 -22.85 -4.83 4.06
CA ARG A 492 -24.03 -4.06 4.53
C ARG A 492 -23.85 -2.56 4.29
N SER A 493 -23.89 -2.12 3.05
CA SER A 493 -24.41 -0.78 2.71
C SER A 493 -25.72 -0.90 1.92
N ALA A 494 -25.81 -1.81 0.95
CA ALA A 494 -27.01 -1.96 0.12
C ALA A 494 -28.26 -2.51 0.85
N LYS A 495 -28.13 -3.46 1.80
CA LYS A 495 -29.31 -4.11 2.41
C LYS A 495 -30.02 -3.27 3.48
N ARG A 496 -29.29 -2.42 4.21
CA ARG A 496 -29.85 -1.66 5.35
C ARG A 496 -30.76 -0.50 4.89
N VAL A 497 -30.50 0.06 3.71
CA VAL A 497 -31.31 1.14 3.13
C VAL A 497 -32.67 0.64 2.61
N LYS A 498 -32.78 -0.65 2.25
CA LYS A 498 -34.08 -1.24 1.86
C LYS A 498 -34.99 -1.44 3.09
N GLU A 499 -34.43 -1.94 4.19
CA GLU A 499 -35.19 -2.13 5.44
C GLU A 499 -35.59 -0.79 6.10
N ASP A 500 -34.76 0.27 5.99
CA ASP A 500 -35.09 1.60 6.51
C ASP A 500 -36.12 2.38 5.64
N LYS A 501 -36.39 1.93 4.40
CA LYS A 501 -37.44 2.50 3.53
C LYS A 501 -38.80 1.81 3.70
N GLU A 502 -38.84 0.59 4.24
CA GLU A 502 -40.07 -0.18 4.42
C GLU A 502 -40.68 -0.03 5.82
N ASN A 503 -40.06 0.73 6.73
CA ASN A 503 -40.57 1.03 8.08
C ASN A 503 -40.71 2.54 8.33
N ILE A 504 -41.44 3.23 7.46
CA ILE A 504 -42.01 4.55 7.78
C ILE A 504 -43.52 4.37 7.83
N ASP A 505 -44.02 3.96 9.00
CA ASP A 505 -45.43 4.15 9.33
C ASP A 505 -45.69 5.65 9.55
N PRO A 506 -46.83 6.19 9.07
CA PRO A 506 -47.19 7.57 9.30
C PRO A 506 -47.70 7.71 10.74
N VAL A 507 -46.84 8.15 11.65
CA VAL A 507 -47.28 8.50 13.02
C VAL A 507 -47.62 9.98 13.07
N ASP A 508 -48.91 10.20 12.89
CA ASP A 508 -49.85 10.99 13.69
C ASP A 508 -49.28 12.12 14.58
N GLN A 509 -49.87 13.30 14.41
CA GLN A 509 -49.61 14.50 15.19
C GLN A 509 -50.34 14.38 16.54
N GLY A 510 -49.59 14.43 17.65
CA GLY A 510 -50.15 14.44 19.00
C GLY A 510 -49.27 15.22 19.96
N GLU A 511 -49.92 16.12 20.70
CA GLU A 511 -49.39 17.18 21.55
C GLU A 511 -48.62 16.73 22.81
N GLU A 512 -47.86 17.71 23.34
CA GLU A 512 -47.32 17.94 24.70
C GLU A 512 -47.46 16.88 25.80
N GLU A 513 -46.35 16.58 26.51
CA GLU A 513 -46.27 16.83 27.97
C GLU A 513 -44.84 16.80 28.53
N LEU A 514 -44.64 17.57 29.62
CA LEU A 514 -43.38 17.93 30.27
C LEU A 514 -42.91 16.95 31.38
N ALA A 515 -41.59 16.74 31.42
CA ALA A 515 -40.71 16.45 32.59
C ALA A 515 -40.73 15.03 33.23
N PRO A 516 -39.77 14.63 34.12
CA PRO A 516 -38.52 15.28 34.56
C PRO A 516 -37.22 14.42 34.55
N THR A 517 -36.13 15.16 34.76
CA THR A 517 -34.73 14.87 35.11
C THR A 517 -34.35 13.52 35.76
N ARG A 518 -33.32 12.86 35.19
CA ARG A 518 -32.61 11.70 35.79
C ARG A 518 -31.47 12.13 36.72
N ARG A 519 -31.49 11.58 37.94
CA ARG A 519 -30.46 11.70 38.98
C ARG A 519 -29.14 11.04 38.57
N TYR A 520 -28.04 11.76 38.81
CA TYR A 520 -26.67 11.24 38.81
C TYR A 520 -26.45 10.36 40.04
N ASN A 521 -25.84 9.19 39.85
CA ASN A 521 -25.42 8.30 40.94
C ASN A 521 -23.89 8.35 41.05
N THR A 522 -23.40 9.13 42.01
CA THR A 522 -21.99 9.20 42.42
C THR A 522 -21.69 8.07 43.41
N ARG A 523 -20.79 7.15 43.04
CA ARG A 523 -20.15 6.25 44.01
C ARG A 523 -18.80 6.84 44.43
N SER A 524 -18.80 7.44 45.61
CA SER A 524 -17.61 7.77 46.39
C SER A 524 -16.90 6.50 46.86
N ARG A 525 -15.60 6.41 46.60
CA ARG A 525 -14.66 5.57 47.35
C ARG A 525 -13.86 6.48 48.27
N MET A 526 -13.73 6.06 49.52
CA MET A 526 -12.91 6.64 50.56
C MET A 526 -12.66 5.52 51.59
N PRO A 527 -11.58 5.62 52.37
CA PRO A 527 -10.19 5.41 51.94
C PRO A 527 -9.73 3.94 52.00
#